data_AF-A0M5Z8-F1
#
_entry.id   AF-A0M5Z8-F1
#
_cell.length_a   1.000
_cell.length_b   1.000
_cell.length_c   1.000
_cell.angle_alpha   90.00
_cell.angle_beta   90.00
_cell.angle_gamma   90.00
#
_symmetry.space_group_name_H-M   'P 1'
#
loop_
_entity.id
_entity.type
_entity.pdbx_description
1 polymer ?
#
loop_
_entity_poly.entity_id
_entity_poly.type
_entity_poly.pdbx_seq_one_letter_code
_entity_poly.pdbx_strand_id
1 'polypeptide(L)'
;MRKIILIVAVLIMAACNSAKKGTSKSTSKYTVENLGNMNAEDITRNYPDANIEEGADMFEEGTEERPFTILYPGTVNELHITWQDQERTKIHDLRYAQNGKWKSETGVEIGTSYDDLNKMNGKKISFYGFGWDYSGAVDWNGGKLEKSGLRVFLKPGNELSNKFYGDKIIEATLEEIEALDLKVGSIMINYAI
;
A
#
# COMPACT_ATOMS: atom_id res chain seq x y z
N MET A 1 -45.24 5.21 69.87
CA MET A 1 -44.28 4.11 70.06
C MET A 1 -43.79 3.65 68.69
N ARG A 2 -42.49 3.84 68.43
CA ARG A 2 -41.78 3.53 67.17
C ARG A 2 -41.78 2.02 66.89
N LYS A 3 -42.11 1.59 65.68
CA LYS A 3 -41.61 0.36 65.00
C LYS A 3 -41.59 0.62 63.49
N ILE A 4 -40.51 1.20 62.98
CA ILE A 4 -39.46 0.53 62.18
C ILE A 4 -40.06 -0.21 60.96
N ILE A 5 -40.06 0.49 59.82
CA ILE A 5 -40.32 -0.06 58.49
C ILE A 5 -39.03 -0.70 58.00
N LEU A 6 -39.05 -2.02 57.76
CA LEU A 6 -37.97 -2.73 57.07
C LEU A 6 -38.01 -2.36 55.58
N ILE A 7 -36.99 -1.65 55.11
CA ILE A 7 -36.73 -1.44 53.69
C ILE A 7 -35.92 -2.63 53.20
N VAL A 8 -36.55 -3.50 52.39
CA VAL A 8 -35.85 -4.54 51.62
C VAL A 8 -35.27 -3.86 50.39
N ALA A 9 -33.95 -3.69 50.36
CA ALA A 9 -33.22 -3.23 49.19
C ALA A 9 -33.01 -4.40 48.22
N VAL A 10 -33.77 -4.41 47.13
CA VAL A 10 -33.52 -5.30 45.98
C VAL A 10 -32.46 -4.66 45.10
N LEU A 11 -31.22 -5.15 45.23
CA LEU A 11 -30.12 -4.82 44.32
C LEU A 11 -30.33 -5.55 42.99
N ILE A 12 -30.89 -4.84 42.00
CA ILE A 12 -30.92 -5.31 40.62
C ILE A 12 -29.55 -4.99 40.01
N MET A 13 -28.66 -5.98 39.95
CA MET A 13 -27.45 -5.89 39.13
C MET A 13 -27.85 -5.96 37.65
N ALA A 14 -28.02 -4.80 37.03
CA ALA A 14 -28.03 -4.69 35.58
C ALA A 14 -26.61 -4.94 35.07
N ALA A 15 -26.31 -6.18 34.71
CA ALA A 15 -25.11 -6.51 33.97
C ALA A 15 -25.26 -5.95 32.54
N CYS A 16 -24.78 -4.72 32.32
CA CYS A 16 -24.53 -4.21 30.98
C CYS A 16 -23.41 -5.04 30.36
N ASN A 17 -23.77 -6.11 29.66
CA ASN A 17 -22.85 -6.76 28.74
C ASN A 17 -22.76 -5.87 27.48
N SER A 18 -22.04 -4.75 27.61
CA SER A 18 -21.60 -3.98 26.46
C SER A 18 -20.58 -4.84 25.73
N ALA A 19 -21.07 -5.66 24.79
CA ALA A 19 -20.25 -6.24 23.76
C ALA A 19 -19.42 -5.11 23.15
N LYS A 20 -18.12 -5.09 23.44
CA LYS A 20 -17.15 -4.25 22.75
C LYS A 20 -17.33 -4.54 21.28
N LYS A 21 -17.97 -3.61 20.57
CA LYS A 21 -17.98 -3.56 19.11
C LYS A 21 -16.51 -3.50 18.69
N GLY A 22 -15.99 -4.65 18.27
CA GLY A 22 -14.64 -4.75 17.74
C GLY A 22 -14.52 -3.78 16.57
N THR A 23 -13.73 -2.73 16.76
CA THR A 23 -13.18 -1.90 15.69
C THR A 23 -12.24 -2.76 14.84
N SER A 24 -12.81 -3.52 13.91
CA SER A 24 -12.08 -4.38 12.95
C SER A 24 -12.56 -4.17 11.50
N LYS A 25 -13.06 -2.98 11.17
CA LYS A 25 -13.53 -2.64 9.82
C LYS A 25 -12.67 -1.62 9.07
N SER A 26 -11.69 -1.00 9.73
CA SER A 26 -10.83 -0.01 9.08
C SER A 26 -9.64 -0.63 8.35
N THR A 27 -9.23 -1.85 8.71
CA THR A 27 -8.08 -2.52 8.10
C THR A 27 -8.40 -3.08 6.72
N SER A 28 -9.63 -3.58 6.47
CA SER A 28 -9.98 -4.17 5.16
C SER A 28 -10.16 -3.14 4.05
N LYS A 29 -10.63 -1.93 4.36
CA LYS A 29 -10.87 -0.88 3.35
C LYS A 29 -9.57 -0.43 2.68
N TYR A 30 -8.48 -0.32 3.44
CA TYR A 30 -7.21 0.20 2.93
C TYR A 30 -6.18 -0.90 2.66
N THR A 31 -6.59 -2.16 2.62
CA THR A 31 -5.78 -3.24 2.04
C THR A 31 -5.85 -3.14 0.53
N VAL A 32 -4.74 -2.83 -0.13
CA VAL A 32 -4.73 -2.53 -1.57
C VAL A 32 -5.08 -3.77 -2.42
N GLU A 33 -4.71 -4.97 -1.98
CA GLU A 33 -5.00 -6.22 -2.68
C GLU A 33 -6.50 -6.51 -2.78
N ASN A 34 -7.31 -5.99 -1.84
CA ASN A 34 -8.77 -6.16 -1.87
C ASN A 34 -9.42 -5.49 -3.08
N LEU A 35 -8.74 -4.51 -3.71
CA LEU A 35 -9.26 -3.82 -4.89
C LEU A 35 -9.06 -4.64 -6.17
N GLY A 36 -8.14 -5.61 -6.21
CA GLY A 36 -7.68 -6.23 -7.46
C GLY A 36 -8.75 -6.86 -8.35
N ASN A 37 -9.93 -7.19 -7.80
CA ASN A 37 -11.06 -7.76 -8.54
C ASN A 37 -12.24 -6.78 -8.72
N MET A 38 -12.07 -5.51 -8.35
CA MET A 38 -13.11 -4.48 -8.44
C MET A 38 -13.13 -3.85 -9.84
N ASN A 39 -14.32 -3.53 -10.35
CA ASN A 39 -14.51 -2.61 -11.46
C ASN A 39 -14.73 -1.16 -10.98
N ALA A 40 -14.88 -0.20 -11.88
CA ALA A 40 -15.08 1.21 -11.50
C ALA A 40 -16.35 1.46 -10.66
N GLU A 41 -17.44 0.72 -10.89
CA GLU A 41 -18.66 0.83 -10.08
C GLU A 41 -18.45 0.31 -8.65
N ASP A 42 -17.73 -0.80 -8.50
CA ASP A 42 -17.32 -1.35 -7.21
C ASP A 42 -16.45 -0.34 -6.44
N ILE A 43 -15.49 0.29 -7.12
CA ILE A 43 -14.65 1.33 -6.53
C ILE A 43 -15.50 2.49 -6.02
N THR A 44 -16.38 3.06 -6.85
CA THR A 44 -17.25 4.18 -6.46
C THR A 44 -18.15 3.80 -5.27
N ARG A 45 -18.70 2.59 -5.28
CA ARG A 45 -19.56 2.08 -4.21
C ARG A 45 -18.83 1.83 -2.89
N ASN A 46 -17.60 1.33 -2.94
CA ASN A 46 -16.81 0.97 -1.76
C ASN A 46 -16.05 2.17 -1.16
N TYR A 47 -15.83 3.23 -1.95
CA TYR A 47 -15.14 4.45 -1.54
C TYR A 47 -16.01 5.70 -1.73
N PRO A 48 -17.22 5.77 -1.12
CA PRO A 48 -18.16 6.89 -1.32
C PRO A 48 -17.66 8.22 -0.74
N ASP A 49 -16.61 8.19 0.08
CA ASP A 49 -15.93 9.33 0.69
C ASP A 49 -14.70 9.79 -0.12
N ALA A 50 -14.33 9.08 -1.19
CA ALA A 50 -13.24 9.49 -2.05
C ALA A 50 -13.67 10.63 -2.97
N ASN A 51 -12.84 11.66 -3.07
CA ASN A 51 -12.79 12.44 -4.31
C ASN A 51 -12.15 11.55 -5.39
N ILE A 52 -12.73 11.53 -6.57
CA ILE A 52 -12.30 10.65 -7.68
C ILE A 52 -12.00 11.52 -8.89
N GLU A 53 -10.79 11.36 -9.43
CA GLU A 53 -10.41 11.88 -10.74
C GLU A 53 -10.31 10.71 -11.71
N GLU A 54 -10.75 10.92 -12.95
CA GLU A 54 -10.72 9.90 -13.99
C GLU A 54 -10.23 10.49 -15.31
N GLY A 55 -9.63 9.65 -16.14
CA GLY A 55 -9.17 10.05 -17.46
C GLY A 55 -8.73 8.85 -18.28
N ALA A 56 -8.01 9.16 -19.36
CA ALA A 56 -7.21 8.22 -20.12
C ALA A 56 -5.89 8.91 -20.49
N ASP A 57 -4.81 8.14 -20.57
CA ASP A 57 -3.48 8.63 -20.94
C ASP A 57 -2.72 7.54 -21.70
N MET A 58 -1.58 7.92 -22.28
CA MET A 58 -0.67 6.99 -22.95
C MET A 58 0.28 6.34 -21.93
N PHE A 59 0.29 5.02 -21.90
CA PHE A 59 1.15 4.16 -21.10
C PHE A 59 2.12 3.39 -22.03
N GLU A 60 2.98 2.54 -21.45
CA GLU A 60 3.92 1.68 -22.20
C GLU A 60 4.77 2.48 -23.19
N GLU A 61 5.50 3.48 -22.68
CA GLU A 61 6.34 4.38 -23.48
C GLU A 61 5.59 5.15 -24.59
N GLY A 62 4.27 5.33 -24.43
CA GLY A 62 3.46 6.06 -25.39
C GLY A 62 2.84 5.17 -26.47
N THR A 63 2.72 3.87 -26.25
CA THR A 63 2.20 2.93 -27.24
C THR A 63 0.78 2.44 -26.96
N GLU A 64 0.33 2.51 -25.70
CA GLU A 64 -0.97 1.98 -25.28
C GLU A 64 -1.78 3.04 -24.51
N GLU A 65 -2.93 3.46 -25.03
CA GLU A 65 -3.84 4.34 -24.29
C GLU A 65 -4.66 3.52 -23.28
N ARG A 66 -4.63 3.90 -22.00
CA ARG A 66 -5.41 3.24 -20.94
C ARG A 66 -6.24 4.24 -20.14
N PRO A 67 -7.44 3.86 -19.68
CA PRO A 67 -8.16 4.67 -18.72
C PRO A 67 -7.49 4.58 -17.35
N PHE A 68 -7.63 5.63 -16.56
CA PHE A 68 -7.22 5.63 -15.16
C PHE A 68 -8.28 6.22 -14.25
N THR A 69 -8.16 5.88 -12.97
CA THR A 69 -8.91 6.47 -11.85
C THR A 69 -7.92 6.78 -10.72
N ILE A 70 -8.03 7.97 -10.11
CA ILE A 70 -7.26 8.38 -8.94
C ILE A 70 -8.22 8.56 -7.76
N LEU A 71 -8.01 7.79 -6.69
CA LEU A 71 -8.72 7.96 -5.43
C LEU A 71 -7.97 8.93 -4.52
N TYR A 72 -8.70 9.87 -3.89
CA TYR A 72 -8.15 10.86 -2.97
C TYR A 72 -6.97 11.68 -3.53
N PRO A 73 -7.09 12.27 -4.74
CA PRO A 73 -6.03 13.02 -5.39
C PRO A 73 -5.51 14.16 -4.50
N GLY A 74 -4.20 14.37 -4.51
CA GLY A 74 -3.50 15.40 -3.74
C GLY A 74 -3.39 15.12 -2.24
N THR A 75 -3.78 13.93 -1.77
CA THR A 75 -3.72 13.57 -0.34
C THR A 75 -2.69 12.47 -0.06
N VAL A 76 -2.38 12.25 1.22
CA VAL A 76 -1.54 11.10 1.63
C VAL A 76 -2.17 9.75 1.31
N ASN A 77 -3.47 9.68 1.00
CA ASN A 77 -4.17 8.45 0.61
C ASN A 77 -4.38 8.35 -0.91
N GLU A 78 -3.63 9.12 -1.70
CA GLU A 78 -3.71 9.03 -3.16
C GLU A 78 -3.37 7.61 -3.64
N LEU A 79 -4.26 7.02 -4.43
CA LEU A 79 -4.09 5.72 -5.08
C LEU A 79 -4.45 5.85 -6.55
N HIS A 80 -3.52 5.45 -7.42
CA HIS A 80 -3.71 5.37 -8.85
C HIS A 80 -4.19 3.97 -9.22
N ILE A 81 -5.20 3.92 -10.07
CA ILE A 81 -5.77 2.70 -10.63
C ILE A 81 -5.70 2.84 -12.15
N THR A 82 -4.91 1.98 -12.79
CA THR A 82 -4.89 1.85 -14.25
C THR A 82 -5.83 0.73 -14.64
N TRP A 83 -6.63 0.92 -15.70
CA TRP A 83 -7.60 -0.08 -16.17
C TRP A 83 -7.08 -0.82 -17.41
N GLN A 84 -7.47 -2.09 -17.57
CA GLN A 84 -7.10 -2.90 -18.74
C GLN A 84 -7.95 -2.55 -19.97
N ASP A 85 -9.19 -2.11 -19.75
CA ASP A 85 -10.23 -1.89 -20.76
C ASP A 85 -10.94 -0.55 -20.54
N GLN A 86 -11.48 0.02 -21.62
CA GLN A 86 -12.14 1.33 -21.63
C GLN A 86 -13.39 1.38 -20.74
N GLU A 87 -14.06 0.25 -20.59
CA GLU A 87 -15.22 0.07 -19.72
C GLU A 87 -14.84 -0.05 -18.23
N ARG A 88 -13.53 -0.03 -17.91
CA ARG A 88 -12.99 -0.08 -16.55
C ARG A 88 -13.48 -1.28 -15.74
N THR A 89 -13.52 -2.43 -16.40
CA THR A 89 -14.02 -3.68 -15.82
C THR A 89 -12.93 -4.49 -15.12
N LYS A 90 -11.65 -4.31 -15.50
CA LYS A 90 -10.51 -4.99 -14.89
C LYS A 90 -9.36 -4.02 -14.60
N ILE A 91 -8.76 -4.16 -13.42
CA ILE A 91 -7.59 -3.39 -13.03
C ILE A 91 -6.35 -3.96 -13.72
N HIS A 92 -5.55 -3.07 -14.31
CA HIS A 92 -4.23 -3.37 -14.85
C HIS A 92 -3.19 -3.35 -13.73
N ASP A 93 -3.11 -2.23 -13.01
CA ASP A 93 -2.24 -2.07 -11.86
C ASP A 93 -2.80 -1.05 -10.85
N LEU A 94 -2.32 -1.15 -9.62
CA LEU A 94 -2.57 -0.22 -8.52
C LEU A 94 -1.25 0.36 -8.07
N ARG A 95 -1.16 1.69 -7.89
CA ARG A 95 0.06 2.36 -7.45
C ARG A 95 -0.17 3.44 -6.40
N TYR A 96 0.65 3.45 -5.35
CA TYR A 96 0.67 4.48 -4.32
C TYR A 96 2.10 4.77 -3.85
N ALA A 97 2.34 6.01 -3.42
CA ALA A 97 3.68 6.50 -3.04
C ALA A 97 3.71 7.32 -1.74
N GLN A 98 2.54 7.68 -1.20
CA GLN A 98 2.46 8.46 0.02
C GLN A 98 2.24 7.55 1.22
N ASN A 99 2.82 7.92 2.37
CA ASN A 99 2.65 7.20 3.64
C ASN A 99 1.28 7.54 4.27
N GLY A 100 0.22 7.07 3.63
CA GLY A 100 -1.16 7.19 4.08
C GLY A 100 -1.67 5.92 4.74
N LYS A 101 -2.95 5.61 4.49
CA LYS A 101 -3.64 4.47 5.09
C LYS A 101 -3.50 3.18 4.31
N TRP A 102 -3.11 3.24 3.03
CA TRP A 102 -2.94 2.06 2.17
C TRP A 102 -1.87 1.13 2.72
N LYS A 103 -2.18 -0.17 2.73
CA LYS A 103 -1.30 -1.24 3.21
C LYS A 103 -1.38 -2.44 2.29
N SER A 104 -0.25 -3.09 2.08
CA SER A 104 -0.21 -4.42 1.46
C SER A 104 -0.50 -5.51 2.49
N GLU A 105 -1.12 -6.62 2.08
CA GLU A 105 -1.27 -7.84 2.88
C GLU A 105 0.08 -8.44 3.29
N THR A 106 1.15 -8.15 2.54
CA THR A 106 2.51 -8.56 2.87
C THR A 106 3.08 -7.86 4.11
N GLY A 107 2.47 -6.74 4.53
CA GLY A 107 2.98 -5.86 5.58
C GLY A 107 4.07 -4.89 5.12
N VAL A 108 4.45 -4.88 3.84
CA VAL A 108 5.32 -3.85 3.26
C VAL A 108 4.52 -2.55 3.14
N GLU A 109 5.11 -1.45 3.59
CA GLU A 109 4.50 -0.11 3.61
C GLU A 109 5.46 0.94 3.04
N ILE A 110 4.93 2.11 2.68
CA ILE A 110 5.79 3.24 2.31
C ILE A 110 6.70 3.60 3.50
N GLY A 111 8.00 3.72 3.24
CA GLY A 111 9.01 3.97 4.27
C GLY A 111 9.63 2.71 4.89
N THR A 112 9.19 1.49 4.57
CA THR A 112 9.89 0.26 5.01
C THR A 112 11.36 0.34 4.58
N SER A 113 12.27 0.07 5.52
CA SER A 113 13.72 0.18 5.28
C SER A 113 14.22 -0.96 4.39
N TYR A 114 15.36 -0.76 3.70
CA TYR A 114 16.05 -1.83 2.96
C TYR A 114 16.31 -3.07 3.84
N ASP A 115 16.75 -2.86 5.08
CA ASP A 115 17.02 -3.96 6.02
C ASP A 115 15.76 -4.72 6.43
N ASP A 116 14.65 -4.02 6.66
CA ASP A 116 13.39 -4.66 7.00
C ASP A 116 12.81 -5.41 5.80
N LEU A 117 12.95 -4.89 4.58
CA LEU A 117 12.60 -5.64 3.37
C LEU A 117 13.39 -6.94 3.26
N ASN A 118 14.70 -6.92 3.53
CA ASN A 118 15.52 -8.14 3.54
C ASN A 118 15.01 -9.16 4.58
N LYS A 119 14.66 -8.70 5.79
CA LYS A 119 14.11 -9.57 6.85
C LYS A 119 12.76 -10.16 6.45
N MET A 120 11.84 -9.35 5.92
CA MET A 120 10.52 -9.77 5.46
C MET A 120 10.64 -10.77 4.30
N ASN A 121 11.50 -10.48 3.32
CA ASN A 121 11.75 -11.32 2.18
C ASN A 121 12.48 -12.63 2.55
N GLY A 122 13.26 -12.63 3.64
CA GLY A 122 14.05 -13.79 4.09
C GLY A 122 15.23 -14.12 3.18
N LYS A 123 15.50 -13.27 2.18
CA LYS A 123 16.66 -13.30 1.28
C LYS A 123 17.06 -11.86 0.98
N LYS A 124 18.35 -11.65 0.71
CA LYS A 124 18.86 -10.34 0.33
C LYS A 124 18.21 -9.91 -1.00
N ILE A 125 17.61 -8.73 -1.02
CA ILE A 125 17.05 -8.11 -2.22
C ILE A 125 18.14 -7.40 -3.02
N SER A 126 17.96 -7.35 -4.32
CA SER A 126 18.70 -6.48 -5.23
C SER A 126 17.82 -5.29 -5.61
N PHE A 127 18.41 -4.21 -6.10
CA PHE A 127 17.65 -3.08 -6.62
C PHE A 127 18.36 -2.46 -7.82
N TYR A 128 17.57 -1.91 -8.73
CA TYR A 128 18.06 -1.15 -9.87
C TYR A 128 18.43 0.28 -9.47
N GLY A 129 19.34 0.90 -10.22
CA GLY A 129 19.79 2.27 -10.02
C GLY A 129 18.69 3.31 -10.19
N PHE A 130 19.07 4.58 -10.02
CA PHE A 130 18.15 5.73 -10.01
C PHE A 130 18.29 6.61 -11.27
N GLY A 131 17.36 7.55 -11.46
CA GLY A 131 17.38 8.53 -12.55
C GLY A 131 16.71 8.10 -13.86
N TRP A 132 15.90 7.05 -13.80
CA TRP A 132 15.06 6.55 -14.90
C TRP A 132 13.65 6.20 -14.37
N ASP A 133 12.73 5.83 -15.24
CA ASP A 133 11.31 5.63 -14.94
C ASP A 133 11.02 4.51 -13.91
N TYR A 134 11.82 3.44 -13.89
CA TYR A 134 11.73 2.37 -12.87
C TYR A 134 12.81 2.47 -11.79
N SER A 135 13.24 3.70 -11.47
CA SER A 135 14.26 3.96 -10.44
C SER A 135 14.02 3.18 -9.14
N GLY A 136 15.06 2.49 -8.66
CA GLY A 136 15.01 1.79 -7.37
C GLY A 136 14.15 0.53 -7.36
N ALA A 137 13.71 0.02 -8.53
CA ALA A 137 12.94 -1.22 -8.62
C ALA A 137 13.66 -2.37 -7.87
N VAL A 138 12.91 -3.08 -7.03
CA VAL A 138 13.42 -4.20 -6.23
C VAL A 138 13.28 -5.51 -6.98
N ASP A 139 14.36 -6.29 -6.98
CA ASP A 139 14.35 -7.71 -7.31
C ASP A 139 14.38 -8.52 -5.99
N TRP A 140 13.37 -9.37 -5.81
CA TRP A 140 13.20 -10.19 -4.61
C TRP A 140 14.17 -11.38 -4.53
N ASN A 141 14.92 -11.67 -5.60
CA ASN A 141 15.90 -12.75 -5.70
C ASN A 141 15.32 -14.13 -5.28
N GLY A 142 14.07 -14.40 -5.65
CA GLY A 142 13.36 -15.63 -5.30
C GLY A 142 13.12 -15.80 -3.80
N GLY A 143 12.99 -14.69 -3.06
CA GLY A 143 12.63 -14.68 -1.65
C GLY A 143 11.13 -14.89 -1.43
N LYS A 144 10.68 -14.73 -0.18
CA LYS A 144 9.29 -14.95 0.22
C LYS A 144 8.30 -14.02 -0.50
N LEU A 145 8.73 -12.81 -0.85
CA LEU A 145 7.87 -11.79 -1.47
C LEU A 145 7.78 -11.92 -2.99
N GLU A 146 8.57 -12.78 -3.63
CA GLU A 146 8.60 -12.97 -5.10
C GLU A 146 7.21 -13.22 -5.70
N LYS A 147 6.39 -14.03 -5.02
CA LYS A 147 5.06 -14.45 -5.49
C LYS A 147 3.92 -13.58 -4.97
N SER A 148 4.22 -12.47 -4.30
CA SER A 148 3.19 -11.60 -3.73
C SER A 148 2.45 -10.75 -4.78
N GLY A 149 3.02 -10.60 -5.98
CA GLY A 149 2.54 -9.62 -6.97
C GLY A 149 2.97 -8.18 -6.67
N LEU A 150 3.62 -7.95 -5.52
CA LEU A 150 4.12 -6.65 -5.09
C LEU A 150 5.38 -6.27 -5.88
N ARG A 151 5.35 -5.08 -6.47
CA ARG A 151 6.51 -4.36 -7.00
C ARG A 151 6.82 -3.20 -6.06
N VAL A 152 8.07 -3.12 -5.64
CA VAL A 152 8.55 -2.10 -4.70
C VAL A 152 9.63 -1.29 -5.37
N PHE A 153 9.58 0.02 -5.17
CA PHE A 153 10.56 0.96 -5.66
C PHE A 153 11.18 1.69 -4.48
N LEU A 154 12.50 1.55 -4.33
CA LEU A 154 13.26 2.23 -3.30
C LEU A 154 13.47 3.70 -3.66
N LYS A 155 13.60 4.52 -2.63
CA LYS A 155 14.00 5.92 -2.69
C LYS A 155 15.16 6.12 -1.72
N PRO A 156 16.22 6.83 -2.12
CA PRO A 156 17.29 7.19 -1.21
C PRO A 156 16.85 8.28 -0.23
N GLY A 157 17.29 8.16 1.02
CA GLY A 157 17.13 9.19 2.04
C GLY A 157 18.18 10.30 1.94
N ASN A 158 19.33 9.99 1.32
CA ASN A 158 20.49 10.89 1.20
C ASN A 158 20.89 11.14 -0.26
N GLU A 159 21.83 12.07 -0.47
CA GLU A 159 22.36 12.36 -1.81
C GLU A 159 23.06 11.15 -2.44
N LEU A 160 22.82 10.97 -3.74
CA LEU A 160 23.38 9.87 -4.51
C LEU A 160 24.68 10.29 -5.19
N SER A 161 25.70 9.44 -5.11
CA SER A 161 26.83 9.52 -6.05
C SER A 161 26.44 8.98 -7.43
N ASN A 162 27.11 9.46 -8.48
CA ASN A 162 26.82 9.12 -9.88
C ASN A 162 26.79 7.60 -10.18
N LYS A 163 27.48 6.77 -9.39
CA LYS A 163 27.52 5.33 -9.63
C LYS A 163 26.19 4.62 -9.37
N PHE A 164 25.30 5.22 -8.57
CA PHE A 164 23.99 4.68 -8.22
C PHE A 164 22.91 5.00 -9.26
N TYR A 165 23.26 5.68 -10.35
CA TYR A 165 22.35 6.00 -11.43
C TYR A 165 22.39 4.97 -12.57
N GLY A 166 21.28 4.88 -13.29
CA GLY A 166 21.09 4.10 -14.52
C GLY A 166 20.26 2.82 -14.35
N ASP A 167 19.81 2.30 -15.48
CA ASP A 167 19.09 1.02 -15.60
C ASP A 167 20.06 -0.16 -15.51
N LYS A 168 20.44 -0.49 -14.27
CA LYS A 168 21.24 -1.66 -13.92
C LYS A 168 21.04 -2.00 -12.45
N ILE A 169 21.23 -3.26 -12.09
CA ILE A 169 21.33 -3.66 -10.68
C ILE A 169 22.55 -3.00 -10.05
N ILE A 170 22.36 -2.42 -8.86
CA ILE A 170 23.41 -1.77 -8.10
C ILE A 170 24.16 -2.79 -7.25
N GLU A 171 25.47 -2.87 -7.47
CA GLU A 171 26.42 -3.51 -6.57
C GLU A 171 26.93 -2.46 -5.58
N ALA A 172 26.64 -2.65 -4.28
CA ALA A 172 27.01 -1.73 -3.22
C ALA A 172 27.54 -2.48 -1.99
N THR A 173 28.52 -1.89 -1.32
CA THR A 173 29.00 -2.38 -0.03
C THR A 173 27.96 -2.14 1.07
N LEU A 174 28.10 -2.78 2.23
CA LEU A 174 27.20 -2.53 3.36
C LEU A 174 27.22 -1.06 3.80
N GLU A 175 28.41 -0.47 3.92
CA GLU A 175 28.60 0.95 4.26
C GLU A 175 27.90 1.88 3.27
N GLU A 176 27.93 1.52 1.99
CA GLU A 176 27.24 2.27 0.93
C GLU A 176 25.73 2.15 1.03
N ILE A 177 25.21 0.95 1.31
CA ILE A 177 23.77 0.74 1.55
C ILE A 177 23.30 1.55 2.75
N GLU A 178 24.05 1.54 3.85
CA GLU A 178 23.75 2.34 5.04
C GLU A 178 23.76 3.84 4.72
N ALA A 179 24.76 4.30 3.97
CA ALA A 179 24.87 5.71 3.57
C ALA A 179 23.72 6.18 2.68
N LEU A 180 23.12 5.29 1.88
CA LEU A 180 21.99 5.62 1.01
C LEU A 180 20.67 5.84 1.77
N ASP A 181 20.53 5.30 2.98
CA ASP A 181 19.28 5.31 3.78
C ASP A 181 18.04 4.92 2.94
N LEU A 182 18.15 3.78 2.25
CA LEU A 182 17.12 3.32 1.30
C LEU A 182 15.83 2.92 2.01
N LYS A 183 14.71 3.45 1.51
CA LYS A 183 13.35 3.15 1.98
C LYS A 183 12.41 2.93 0.82
N VAL A 184 11.31 2.22 1.04
CA VAL A 184 10.22 2.11 0.05
C VAL A 184 9.65 3.50 -0.24
N GLY A 185 9.78 3.95 -1.49
CA GLY A 185 9.25 5.22 -1.97
C GLY A 185 7.91 5.08 -2.70
N SER A 186 7.69 3.96 -3.38
CA SER A 186 6.39 3.64 -3.96
C SER A 186 6.17 2.14 -4.08
N ILE A 187 4.90 1.76 -4.11
CA ILE A 187 4.45 0.39 -4.25
C ILE A 187 3.51 0.32 -5.45
N MET A 188 3.65 -0.75 -6.23
CA MET A 188 2.75 -1.12 -7.31
C MET A 188 2.32 -2.58 -7.14
N ILE A 189 1.08 -2.88 -7.52
CA ILE A 189 0.61 -4.26 -7.68
C ILE A 189 0.10 -4.40 -9.11
N ASN A 190 0.67 -5.35 -9.83
CA ASN A 190 0.31 -5.60 -11.22
C ASN A 190 -0.63 -6.82 -11.32
N TYR A 191 -1.74 -6.64 -12.02
CA TYR A 191 -2.78 -7.64 -12.28
C TYR A 191 -2.90 -8.00 -13.77
N ALA A 192 -2.10 -7.38 -14.64
CA ALA A 192 -1.93 -7.81 -16.02
C ALA A 192 -1.11 -9.11 -16.02
N ILE A 193 -1.80 -10.22 -16.31
CA ILE A 193 -1.23 -11.56 -16.50
C ILE A 193 -1.32 -11.90 -17.98
#